data_AF-A0A6J6IP70-F1
#
_entry.id   AF-A0A6J6IP70-F1
#
_cell.length_a   1.000
_cell.length_b   1.000
_cell.length_c   1.000
_cell.angle_alpha   90.00
_cell.angle_beta   90.00
_cell.angle_gamma   90.00
#
_symmetry.space_group_name_H-M   'P 1'
#
loop_
_entity.id
_entity.type
_entity.pdbx_description
1 polymer ?
#
loop_
_entity_poly.entity_id
_entity_poly.type
_entity_poly.pdbx_seq_one_letter_code
_entity_poly.pdbx_strand_id
1 'polypeptide(L)'
;MLFVSLFVGLGLGFANALKKKVSPVLVILYAVFEGYLLGAISFAYNDYAESIEYYGLIQQAVLGTFTAFAVMLFLYGTGIVKVTGKFMRVMMIALISYALIGLVSLFGAIFGVGDGWGFYGVGTLGLILCLVGVALAALTLMLDFEAIKQGIAMGAPERESWRMAFGLLVTLIWLYLEILRFLAIFAGRD
;
A
#
# COMPACT_ATOMS: atom_id res chain seq x y z
N MET A 1 2.89 17.11 -11.31
CA MET A 1 3.98 16.12 -11.14
C MET A 1 3.51 14.85 -10.45
N LEU A 2 2.73 14.92 -9.35
CA LEU A 2 2.10 13.76 -8.67
C LEU A 2 1.36 12.77 -9.60
N PHE A 3 0.53 13.25 -10.53
CA PHE A 3 -0.19 12.39 -11.46
C PHE A 3 0.74 11.63 -12.42
N VAL A 4 1.81 12.27 -12.90
CA VAL A 4 2.79 11.62 -13.79
C VAL A 4 3.48 10.48 -13.07
N SER A 5 3.85 10.69 -11.81
CA SER A 5 4.48 9.68 -10.98
C SER A 5 3.52 8.52 -10.63
N LEU A 6 2.24 8.82 -10.34
CA LEU A 6 1.19 7.81 -10.11
C LEU A 6 1.03 6.88 -11.33
N PHE A 7 1.00 7.43 -12.54
CA PHE A 7 0.89 6.65 -13.78
C PHE A 7 2.17 5.87 -14.12
N VAL A 8 3.34 6.38 -13.74
CA VAL A 8 4.63 5.66 -13.91
C VAL A 8 4.75 4.52 -12.90
N GLY A 9 4.39 4.72 -11.63
CA GLY A 9 4.39 3.67 -10.59
C GLY A 9 3.38 2.56 -10.88
N LEU A 10 2.15 2.93 -11.27
CA LEU A 10 1.14 1.97 -11.76
C LEU A 10 1.62 1.25 -13.02
N GLY A 11 2.20 1.97 -13.98
CA GLY A 11 2.72 1.39 -15.23
C GLY A 11 3.85 0.38 -15.01
N LEU A 12 4.80 0.69 -14.13
CA LEU A 12 5.89 -0.20 -13.75
C LEU A 12 5.40 -1.39 -12.91
N GLY A 13 4.45 -1.15 -11.99
CA GLY A 13 3.81 -2.18 -11.19
C GLY A 13 3.08 -3.21 -12.06
N PHE A 14 2.24 -2.75 -13.00
CA PHE A 14 1.57 -3.60 -13.99
C PHE A 14 2.57 -4.31 -14.91
N ALA A 15 3.58 -3.61 -15.42
CA ALA A 15 4.60 -4.20 -16.29
C ALA A 15 5.42 -5.29 -15.59
N ASN A 16 5.66 -5.17 -14.28
CA ASN A 16 6.35 -6.21 -13.51
C ASN A 16 5.42 -7.36 -13.14
N ALA A 17 4.15 -7.09 -12.80
CA ALA A 17 3.15 -8.12 -12.50
C ALA A 17 2.86 -9.02 -13.71
N LEU A 18 2.85 -8.45 -14.92
CA LEU A 18 2.52 -9.16 -16.17
C LEU A 18 3.72 -9.91 -16.79
N LYS A 19 4.95 -9.73 -16.27
CA LYS A 19 6.14 -10.42 -16.80
C LYS A 19 6.24 -11.86 -16.29
N LYS A 20 6.31 -12.82 -17.24
CA LYS A 20 6.53 -14.24 -16.98
C LYS A 20 7.85 -14.55 -16.27
N LYS A 21 8.92 -13.80 -16.56
CA LYS A 21 10.25 -13.97 -15.94
C LYS A 21 10.56 -12.80 -15.02
N VAL A 22 10.86 -13.10 -13.76
CA VAL A 22 11.26 -12.12 -12.73
C VAL A 22 12.60 -11.51 -13.10
N SER A 23 12.73 -10.19 -13.05
CA SER A 23 14.01 -9.51 -13.30
C SER A 23 14.42 -8.72 -12.07
N PRO A 24 15.51 -9.12 -11.37
CA PRO A 24 16.04 -8.37 -10.23
C PRO A 24 16.29 -6.89 -10.57
N VAL A 25 16.80 -6.63 -11.77
CA VAL A 25 17.06 -5.27 -12.27
C VAL A 25 15.77 -4.45 -12.32
N LEU A 26 14.64 -5.03 -12.75
CA LEU A 26 13.36 -4.31 -12.78
C LEU A 26 12.82 -4.05 -11.38
N VAL A 27 12.99 -4.99 -10.45
CA VAL A 27 12.58 -4.82 -9.04
C VAL A 27 13.37 -3.69 -8.39
N ILE A 28 14.68 -3.63 -8.62
CA ILE A 28 15.55 -2.56 -8.09
C ILE A 28 15.17 -1.22 -8.72
N LEU A 29 15.01 -1.14 -10.05
CA LEU A 29 14.59 0.08 -10.71
C LEU A 29 13.23 0.57 -10.17
N TYR A 30 12.26 -0.35 -10.02
CA TYR A 30 10.97 -0.03 -9.41
C TYR A 30 11.15 0.57 -8.01
N ALA A 31 11.94 -0.08 -7.14
CA ALA A 31 12.17 0.42 -5.78
C ALA A 31 12.81 1.82 -5.75
N VAL A 32 13.71 2.13 -6.69
CA VAL A 32 14.31 3.47 -6.81
C VAL A 32 13.28 4.51 -7.24
N PHE A 33 12.50 4.22 -8.29
CA PHE A 33 11.48 5.15 -8.79
C PHE A 33 10.34 5.34 -7.81
N GLU A 34 9.87 4.26 -7.18
CA GLU A 34 8.89 4.34 -6.10
C GLU A 34 9.42 5.07 -4.88
N GLY A 35 10.68 4.86 -4.50
CA GLY A 35 11.30 5.62 -3.40
C GLY A 35 11.27 7.13 -3.64
N TYR A 36 11.57 7.56 -4.87
CA TYR A 36 11.46 8.96 -5.26
C TYR A 36 10.00 9.46 -5.24
N LEU A 37 9.07 8.67 -5.78
CA LEU A 37 7.65 9.00 -5.78
C LEU A 37 7.09 9.12 -4.36
N LEU A 38 7.38 8.14 -3.51
CA LEU A 38 7.05 8.15 -2.09
C LEU A 38 7.59 9.40 -1.42
N GLY A 39 8.87 9.74 -1.62
CA GLY A 39 9.45 10.96 -1.08
C GLY A 39 8.68 12.22 -1.50
N ALA A 40 8.28 12.32 -2.77
CA ALA A 40 7.49 13.44 -3.28
C ALA A 40 6.06 13.48 -2.68
N ILE A 41 5.41 12.32 -2.52
CA ILE A 41 4.10 12.22 -1.86
C ILE A 41 4.22 12.62 -0.39
N SER A 42 5.19 12.06 0.33
CA SER A 42 5.45 12.35 1.74
C SER A 42 5.71 13.83 1.97
N PHE A 43 6.49 14.47 1.08
CA PHE A 43 6.71 15.91 1.13
C PHE A 43 5.41 16.69 0.98
N ALA A 44 4.56 16.35 0.01
CA ALA A 44 3.28 17.04 -0.19
C ALA A 44 2.32 16.88 1.00
N TYR A 45 2.26 15.68 1.59
CA TYR A 45 1.46 15.44 2.80
C TYR A 45 2.02 16.16 4.04
N ASN A 46 3.34 16.23 4.17
CA ASN A 46 3.98 16.92 5.28
C ASN A 46 3.83 18.44 5.18
N ASP A 47 3.93 19.02 3.98
CA ASP A 47 3.66 20.44 3.72
C ASP A 47 2.22 20.80 4.09
N TYR A 48 1.25 19.97 3.71
CA TYR A 48 -0.14 20.11 4.15
C TYR A 48 -0.29 20.02 5.68
N ALA A 49 0.33 19.02 6.32
CA ALA A 49 0.25 18.84 7.76
C ALA A 49 0.88 20.01 8.54
N GLU A 50 2.02 20.53 8.09
CA GLU A 50 2.65 21.69 8.72
C GLU A 50 1.79 22.95 8.58
N SER A 51 1.02 23.10 7.50
CA SER A 51 0.08 24.23 7.32
C SER A 51 -1.06 24.26 8.34
N ILE A 52 -1.32 23.13 9.01
CA ILE A 52 -2.31 22.98 10.09
C ILE A 52 -1.63 22.71 11.45
N GLU A 53 -0.36 23.10 11.60
CA GLU A 53 0.44 22.95 12.83
C GLU A 53 0.64 21.50 13.30
N TYR A 54 0.49 20.52 12.40
CA TYR A 54 0.71 19.11 12.68
C TYR A 54 2.11 18.66 12.26
N TYR A 55 2.97 18.37 13.25
CA TYR A 55 4.35 17.99 13.02
C TYR A 55 4.60 16.49 13.17
N GLY A 56 5.59 15.97 12.45
CA GLY A 56 6.07 14.60 12.60
C GLY A 56 5.24 13.55 11.86
N LEU A 57 4.39 13.96 10.90
CA LEU A 57 3.50 13.07 10.14
C LEU A 57 4.26 11.90 9.50
N ILE A 58 5.39 12.19 8.84
CA ILE A 58 6.19 11.18 8.13
C ILE A 58 6.74 10.15 9.13
N GLN A 59 7.30 10.60 10.26
CA GLN A 59 7.90 9.73 11.28
C GLN A 59 6.84 8.81 11.90
N GLN A 60 5.65 9.33 12.18
CA GLN A 60 4.53 8.53 12.68
C GLN A 60 4.06 7.49 11.65
N ALA A 61 3.97 7.88 10.38
CA ALA A 61 3.60 6.95 9.31
C ALA A 61 4.63 5.81 9.16
N VAL A 62 5.93 6.13 9.18
CA VAL A 62 7.02 5.15 9.14
C VAL A 62 6.95 4.20 10.34
N LEU A 63 6.82 4.73 11.56
CA LEU A 63 6.67 3.92 12.77
C LEU A 63 5.45 3.01 12.68
N GLY A 64 4.30 3.55 12.25
CA GLY A 64 3.07 2.78 12.06
C GLY A 64 3.25 1.62 11.08
N THR A 65 3.93 1.84 9.94
CA THR A 65 4.21 0.78 8.96
C THR A 65 5.10 -0.31 9.55
N PHE A 66 6.19 0.05 10.23
CA PHE A 66 7.10 -0.93 10.85
C PHE A 66 6.42 -1.70 11.99
N THR A 67 5.63 -1.02 12.82
CA THR A 67 4.85 -1.67 13.88
C THR A 67 3.84 -2.64 13.29
N ALA A 68 3.05 -2.22 12.30
CA ALA A 68 2.07 -3.09 11.64
C ALA A 68 2.76 -4.29 10.99
N PHE A 69 3.85 -4.09 10.27
CA PHE A 69 4.63 -5.17 9.67
C PHE A 69 5.14 -6.17 10.73
N ALA A 70 5.76 -5.68 11.80
CA ALA A 70 6.30 -6.52 12.86
C ALA A 70 5.21 -7.33 13.57
N VAL A 71 4.07 -6.70 13.88
CA VAL A 71 2.92 -7.37 14.49
C VAL A 71 2.35 -8.43 13.56
N MET A 72 2.16 -8.12 12.27
CA MET A 72 1.63 -9.08 11.30
C MET A 72 2.59 -10.25 11.09
N LEU A 73 3.89 -9.99 11.01
CA LEU A 73 4.91 -11.04 10.92
C LEU A 73 4.92 -11.92 12.16
N PHE A 74 4.80 -11.34 13.36
CA PHE A 74 4.71 -12.09 14.61
C PHE A 74 3.46 -12.97 14.65
N LEU A 75 2.29 -12.42 14.33
CA LEU A 75 1.01 -13.15 14.31
C LEU A 75 1.01 -14.29 13.28
N TYR A 76 1.63 -14.08 12.12
CA TYR A 76 1.82 -15.11 11.10
C TYR A 76 2.80 -16.19 11.56
N GLY A 77 3.99 -15.78 12.01
CA GLY A 77 5.09 -16.66 12.38
C GLY A 77 4.77 -17.56 13.58
N THR A 78 3.98 -17.07 14.53
CA THR A 78 3.46 -17.84 15.67
C THR A 78 2.30 -18.76 15.30
N GLY A 79 1.72 -18.61 14.11
CA GLY A 79 0.57 -19.39 13.66
C GLY A 79 -0.74 -19.04 14.37
N ILE A 80 -0.80 -17.91 15.10
CA ILE A 80 -2.02 -17.38 15.71
C ILE A 80 -3.04 -17.08 14.60
N VAL A 81 -2.59 -16.46 13.51
CA VAL A 81 -3.41 -16.20 12.32
C VAL A 81 -3.01 -17.17 11.23
N LYS A 82 -3.99 -17.93 10.71
CA LYS A 82 -3.78 -18.91 9.63
C LYS A 82 -4.40 -18.41 8.34
N VAL A 83 -3.59 -18.37 7.28
CA VAL A 83 -4.06 -18.05 5.93
C VAL A 83 -4.73 -19.28 5.34
N THR A 84 -6.05 -19.30 5.37
CA THR A 84 -6.86 -20.40 4.85
C THR A 84 -7.37 -20.12 3.43
N GLY A 85 -7.88 -21.14 2.75
CA GLY A 85 -8.57 -20.95 1.46
C GLY A 85 -9.74 -19.96 1.53
N LYS A 86 -10.47 -19.90 2.65
CA LYS A 86 -11.53 -18.91 2.87
C LYS A 86 -10.97 -17.50 3.01
N PHE A 87 -9.90 -17.34 3.79
CA PHE A 87 -9.20 -16.06 3.95
C PHE A 87 -8.75 -15.50 2.60
N MET A 88 -8.07 -16.32 1.77
CA MET A 88 -7.61 -15.90 0.45
C MET A 88 -8.75 -15.42 -0.47
N ARG A 89 -9.89 -16.12 -0.49
CA ARG A 89 -11.05 -15.72 -1.31
C ARG A 89 -11.65 -14.41 -0.83
N VAL A 90 -11.83 -14.25 0.49
CA VAL A 90 -12.37 -13.00 1.07
C VAL A 90 -11.44 -11.84 0.76
N MET A 91 -10.13 -12.03 0.97
CA MET A 91 -9.14 -11.00 0.66
C MET A 91 -9.12 -10.63 -0.82
N MET A 92 -9.20 -11.61 -1.73
CA MET A 92 -9.26 -11.33 -3.17
C MET A 92 -10.46 -10.45 -3.52
N ILE A 93 -11.65 -10.77 -2.99
CA ILE A 93 -12.86 -9.95 -3.20
C ILE A 93 -12.66 -8.55 -2.62
N ALA A 94 -12.11 -8.44 -1.41
CA ALA A 94 -11.89 -7.17 -0.75
C ALA A 94 -10.88 -6.28 -1.50
N LEU A 95 -9.77 -6.85 -1.97
CA LEU A 95 -8.75 -6.14 -2.74
C LEU A 95 -9.30 -5.64 -4.08
N ILE A 96 -10.04 -6.47 -4.81
CA ILE A 96 -10.68 -6.07 -6.07
C ILE A 96 -11.70 -4.95 -5.81
N SER A 97 -12.52 -5.09 -4.76
CA SER A 97 -13.54 -4.09 -4.40
C SER A 97 -12.89 -2.76 -4.03
N TYR A 98 -11.84 -2.80 -3.21
CA TYR A 98 -11.08 -1.61 -2.81
C TYR A 98 -10.42 -0.93 -4.02
N ALA A 99 -9.82 -1.71 -4.93
CA ALA A 99 -9.25 -1.18 -6.16
C ALA A 99 -10.29 -0.49 -7.05
N LEU A 100 -11.49 -1.08 -7.18
CA LEU A 100 -12.60 -0.47 -7.92
C LEU A 100 -13.07 0.84 -7.28
N ILE A 101 -13.20 0.88 -5.94
CA ILE A 101 -13.53 2.12 -5.21
C ILE A 101 -12.46 3.18 -5.46
N GLY A 102 -11.17 2.82 -5.39
CA GLY A 102 -10.05 3.71 -5.68
C GLY A 102 -10.10 4.26 -7.11
N LEU A 103 -10.46 3.42 -8.09
CA LEU A 103 -10.62 3.84 -9.49
C LEU A 103 -11.78 4.83 -9.66
N VAL A 104 -12.94 4.54 -9.08
CA VAL A 104 -14.09 5.47 -9.12
C VAL A 104 -13.75 6.78 -8.40
N SER A 105 -13.06 6.71 -7.27
CA SER A 105 -12.57 7.87 -6.53
C SER A 105 -11.63 8.73 -7.36
N LEU A 106 -10.70 8.12 -8.11
CA LEU A 106 -9.81 8.82 -9.03
C LEU A 106 -10.57 9.53 -10.16
N PHE A 107 -11.57 8.88 -10.76
CA PHE A 107 -12.43 9.55 -11.74
C PHE A 107 -13.21 10.70 -11.11
N GLY A 108 -13.76 10.51 -9.92
CA GLY A 108 -14.47 11.55 -9.17
C GLY A 108 -13.57 12.76 -8.87
N ALA A 109 -12.31 12.54 -8.52
CA ALA A 109 -11.33 13.60 -8.28
C ALA A 109 -11.16 14.54 -9.49
N ILE A 110 -11.17 13.99 -10.72
CA ILE A 110 -11.07 14.78 -11.97
C ILE A 110 -12.29 15.71 -12.13
N PHE A 111 -13.46 15.31 -11.62
CA PHE A 111 -14.68 16.10 -11.61
C PHE A 111 -14.83 16.98 -10.35
N GLY A 112 -13.79 17.10 -9.52
CA GLY A 112 -13.77 17.97 -8.34
C GLY A 112 -14.38 17.37 -7.07
N VAL A 113 -14.70 16.07 -7.04
CA VAL A 113 -15.19 15.42 -5.81
C VAL A 113 -14.13 15.50 -4.72
N GLY A 114 -14.54 15.89 -3.51
CA GLY A 114 -13.66 16.01 -2.34
C GLY A 114 -12.51 16.99 -2.56
N ASP A 115 -12.78 18.15 -3.15
CA ASP A 115 -11.77 19.17 -3.50
C ASP A 115 -10.64 18.64 -4.40
N GLY A 116 -10.96 17.68 -5.26
CA GLY A 116 -10.00 17.02 -6.15
C GLY A 116 -9.23 15.85 -5.51
N TRP A 117 -9.61 15.41 -4.30
CA TRP A 117 -9.08 14.21 -3.64
C TRP A 117 -9.97 12.97 -3.81
N GLY A 118 -11.06 13.08 -4.57
CA GLY A 118 -12.02 12.02 -4.74
C GLY A 118 -12.73 11.71 -3.42
N PHE A 119 -13.10 10.44 -3.22
CA PHE A 119 -13.78 10.00 -1.99
C PHE A 119 -12.93 10.14 -0.73
N TYR A 120 -11.62 10.26 -0.86
CA TYR A 120 -10.72 10.46 0.28
C TYR A 120 -10.80 11.88 0.86
N GLY A 121 -11.23 12.87 0.06
CA GLY A 121 -11.52 14.22 0.54
C GLY A 121 -12.95 14.40 1.09
N VAL A 122 -13.80 13.37 0.98
CA VAL A 122 -15.21 13.48 1.39
C VAL A 122 -15.36 13.15 2.87
N GLY A 123 -15.28 14.18 3.71
CA GLY A 123 -15.71 14.12 5.11
C GLY A 123 -15.32 12.83 5.83
N THR A 124 -16.27 12.20 6.54
CA THR A 124 -16.02 10.98 7.33
C THR A 124 -15.78 9.74 6.46
N LEU A 125 -16.28 9.74 5.22
CA LEU A 125 -16.09 8.64 4.28
C LEU A 125 -14.60 8.43 3.96
N GLY A 126 -13.84 9.50 3.76
CA GLY A 126 -12.41 9.42 3.48
C GLY A 126 -11.63 8.73 4.59
N LEU A 127 -11.97 8.99 5.86
CA LEU A 127 -11.34 8.35 7.02
C LEU A 127 -11.69 6.86 7.11
N ILE A 128 -12.95 6.48 6.86
CA ILE A 128 -13.36 5.08 6.83
C ILE A 128 -12.62 4.34 5.71
N LEU A 129 -12.49 4.94 4.53
CA LEU A 129 -11.77 4.33 3.41
C LEU A 129 -10.28 4.14 3.71
N CYS A 130 -9.64 5.09 4.40
CA CYS A 130 -8.25 4.93 4.83
C CYS A 130 -8.12 3.85 5.90
N LEU A 131 -9.00 3.82 6.91
CA LEU A 131 -8.97 2.81 7.96
C LEU A 131 -9.13 1.39 7.38
N VAL A 132 -10.07 1.21 6.45
CA VAL A 132 -10.24 -0.04 5.70
C VAL A 132 -9.00 -0.33 4.86
N GLY A 133 -8.43 0.68 4.19
CA GLY A 133 -7.20 0.55 3.41
C GLY A 133 -6.02 0.06 4.24
N VAL A 134 -5.76 0.67 5.40
CA VAL A 134 -4.71 0.26 6.35
C VAL A 134 -4.93 -1.19 6.80
N ALA A 135 -6.16 -1.54 7.19
CA ALA A 135 -6.49 -2.90 7.61
C ALA A 135 -6.28 -3.92 6.49
N LEU A 136 -6.73 -3.61 5.26
CA LEU A 136 -6.55 -4.48 4.11
C LEU A 136 -5.09 -4.63 3.72
N ALA A 137 -4.32 -3.54 3.68
CA ALA A 137 -2.89 -3.59 3.37
C ALA A 137 -2.12 -4.40 4.41
N ALA A 138 -2.44 -4.23 5.70
CA ALA A 138 -1.86 -5.05 6.77
C ALA A 138 -2.23 -6.54 6.62
N LEU A 139 -3.49 -6.87 6.32
CA LEU A 139 -3.92 -8.25 6.08
C LEU A 139 -3.31 -8.85 4.82
N THR A 140 -3.00 -8.06 3.80
CA THR A 140 -2.28 -8.51 2.61
C THR A 140 -0.87 -8.98 2.95
N LEU A 141 -0.21 -8.41 3.95
CA LEU A 141 1.08 -8.93 4.42
C LEU A 141 1.00 -10.41 4.82
N MET A 142 -0.13 -10.86 5.39
CA MET A 142 -0.34 -12.29 5.69
C MET A 142 -0.34 -13.13 4.41
N LEU A 143 -0.95 -12.64 3.33
CA LEU A 143 -0.94 -13.30 2.03
C LEU A 143 0.48 -13.36 1.46
N ASP A 144 1.24 -12.27 1.61
CA ASP A 144 2.63 -12.22 1.14
C ASP A 144 3.51 -13.22 1.89
N PHE A 145 3.40 -13.28 3.22
CA PHE A 145 4.13 -14.26 4.04
C PHE A 145 3.73 -15.70 3.71
N GLU A 146 2.45 -15.95 3.48
CA GLU A 146 1.96 -17.28 3.07
C GLU A 146 2.50 -17.65 1.68
N ALA A 147 2.50 -16.73 0.73
CA ALA A 147 3.06 -16.97 -0.60
C ALA A 147 4.56 -17.29 -0.54
N ILE A 148 5.32 -16.56 0.30
CA ILE A 148 6.74 -16.85 0.55
C ILE A 148 6.92 -18.24 1.14
N LYS A 149 6.20 -18.57 2.22
CA LYS A 149 6.31 -19.86 2.90
C LYS A 149 5.96 -21.03 1.98
N GLN A 150 4.86 -20.90 1.23
CA GLN A 150 4.44 -21.92 0.27
C GLN A 150 5.45 -22.07 -0.87
N GLY A 151 5.98 -20.97 -1.39
CA GLY A 151 7.02 -21.00 -2.42
C GLY A 151 8.27 -21.75 -1.97
N ILE A 152 8.74 -21.50 -0.75
CA ILE A 152 9.85 -22.24 -0.14
C ILE A 152 9.50 -23.72 0.01
N ALA A 153 8.31 -24.04 0.55
CA ALA A 153 7.86 -25.41 0.75
C ALA A 153 7.73 -26.22 -0.56
N MET A 154 7.41 -25.55 -1.67
CA MET A 154 7.34 -26.16 -3.00
C MET A 154 8.70 -26.22 -3.71
N GLY A 155 9.80 -25.76 -3.08
CA GLY A 155 11.12 -25.74 -3.69
C GLY A 155 11.23 -24.77 -4.87
N ALA A 156 10.56 -23.62 -4.79
CA ALA A 156 10.61 -22.60 -5.85
C ALA A 156 12.07 -22.19 -6.15
N PRO A 157 12.44 -21.97 -7.43
CA PRO A 157 13.78 -21.52 -7.77
C PRO A 157 14.14 -20.21 -7.07
N GLU A 158 15.42 -20.04 -6.72
CA GLU A 158 15.93 -18.84 -6.02
C GLU A 158 15.51 -17.52 -6.69
N ARG A 159 15.40 -17.51 -8.02
CA ARG A 159 14.96 -16.34 -8.79
C ARG A 159 13.56 -15.83 -8.41
N GLU A 160 12.67 -16.69 -7.91
CA GLU A 160 11.32 -16.30 -7.47
C GLU A 160 11.34 -15.52 -6.15
N SER A 161 12.43 -15.57 -5.38
CA SER A 161 12.61 -14.71 -4.18
C SER A 161 12.46 -13.23 -4.52
N TRP A 162 12.94 -12.79 -5.69
CA TRP A 162 12.79 -11.42 -6.18
C TRP A 162 11.33 -11.04 -6.44
N ARG A 163 10.51 -11.98 -6.89
CA ARG A 163 9.07 -11.74 -7.11
C ARG A 163 8.33 -11.61 -5.78
N MET A 164 8.65 -12.49 -4.84
CA MET A 164 8.05 -12.48 -3.52
C MET A 164 8.46 -11.23 -2.73
N ALA A 165 9.73 -10.86 -2.77
CA ALA A 165 10.23 -9.63 -2.17
C ALA A 165 9.59 -8.39 -2.81
N PHE A 166 9.40 -8.39 -4.13
CA PHE A 166 8.68 -7.32 -4.83
C PHE A 166 7.22 -7.20 -4.37
N GLY A 167 6.48 -8.32 -4.28
CA GLY A 167 5.10 -8.32 -3.79
C GLY A 167 5.00 -7.73 -2.39
N LEU A 168 5.85 -8.20 -1.48
CA LEU A 168 5.93 -7.70 -0.11
C LEU A 168 6.27 -6.20 -0.04
N LEU A 169 7.21 -5.74 -0.89
CA LEU A 169 7.58 -4.33 -0.99
C LEU A 169 6.41 -3.47 -1.46
N VAL A 170 5.66 -3.90 -2.48
CA VAL A 170 4.46 -3.19 -2.94
C VAL A 170 3.42 -3.07 -1.82
N THR A 171 3.19 -4.14 -1.07
CA THR A 171 2.26 -4.11 0.08
C THR A 171 2.75 -3.15 1.17
N LEU A 172 4.04 -3.12 1.49
CA LEU A 172 4.62 -2.19 2.46
C LEU A 172 4.47 -0.73 2.03
N ILE A 173 4.73 -0.44 0.75
CA ILE A 173 4.55 0.88 0.14
C ILE A 173 3.09 1.32 0.25
N TRP A 174 2.17 0.42 -0.10
CA TRP A 174 0.74 0.71 -0.03
C TRP A 174 0.29 0.95 1.43
N LEU A 175 0.71 0.10 2.37
CA LEU A 175 0.41 0.27 3.79
C LEU A 175 0.94 1.62 4.31
N TYR A 176 2.15 2.00 3.94
CA TYR A 176 2.71 3.31 4.29
C TYR A 176 1.84 4.46 3.77
N LEU A 177 1.43 4.43 2.50
CA LEU A 177 0.59 5.46 1.91
C LEU A 177 -0.79 5.57 2.57
N GLU A 178 -1.41 4.44 2.93
CA GLU A 178 -2.69 4.44 3.64
C GLU A 178 -2.55 5.00 5.07
N ILE A 179 -1.49 4.67 5.80
CA ILE A 179 -1.24 5.23 7.14
C ILE A 179 -0.95 6.73 7.03
N LEU A 180 -0.11 7.14 6.09
CA LEU A 180 0.20 8.55 5.84
C LEU A 180 -1.07 9.36 5.55
N ARG A 181 -1.92 8.84 4.65
CA ARG A 181 -3.19 9.48 4.30
C ARG A 181 -4.17 9.49 5.48
N PHE A 182 -4.27 8.40 6.22
CA PHE A 182 -5.10 8.32 7.42
C PHE A 182 -4.71 9.40 8.44
N LEU A 183 -3.42 9.49 8.77
CA LEU A 183 -2.91 10.47 9.73
C LEU A 183 -3.12 11.90 9.25
N ALA A 184 -2.94 12.18 7.95
CA ALA A 184 -3.16 13.51 7.40
C ALA A 184 -4.64 13.94 7.44
N ILE A 185 -5.56 13.04 7.10
CA ILE A 185 -7.01 13.31 7.21
C ILE A 185 -7.42 13.45 8.67
N PHE A 186 -6.81 12.67 9.56
CA PHE A 186 -7.07 12.75 11.00
C PHE A 186 -6.60 14.09 11.56
N ALA A 187 -5.38 14.52 11.21
CA ALA A 187 -4.81 15.80 11.60
C ALA A 187 -5.66 17.00 11.14
N GLY A 188 -6.18 16.99 9.90
CA GLY A 188 -7.00 18.08 9.38
C GLY A 188 -8.40 18.24 10.00
N ARG A 189 -8.73 17.43 11.02
CA ARG A 189 -10.01 17.49 11.75
C ARG A 189 -9.91 18.08 13.14
N ASP A 190 -8.71 18.06 13.71
CA ASP A 190 -8.41 18.69 15.00
C ASP A 190 -8.01 20.15 14.77
#